data_AF-A0A183DR48-F1
#
_entry.id   AF-A0A183DR48-F1
#
_cell.length_a   1.000
_cell.length_b   1.000
_cell.length_c   1.000
_cell.angle_alpha   90.00
_cell.angle_beta   90.00
_cell.angle_gamma   90.00
#
_symmetry.space_group_name_H-M   'P 1'
#
loop_
_entity.id
_entity.type
_entity.pdbx_description
1 polymer ?
#
loop_
_entity_poly.entity_id
_entity_poly.type
_entity_poly.pdbx_seq_one_letter_code
_entity_poly.pdbx_strand_id
1 'polypeptide(L)'
;MAVVFDPNETGGSDAAELAMVMQKPESSEEIYKLPYMDLTVSSSALEFLLYARMIDAYKIELRMETFHKTNKTVLLRSLQNNSRQTPQLGLFMASVVNDYLVMEPSVVDAVITKLALDRKYEMLVDLLKYCAMHTNLSFIRGIELKWSHAARWLFSLIAIKNIVIF
;
A
#
# COMPACT_ATOMS: atom_id res chain seq x y z
N MET A 1 -14.47 39.87 19.23
CA MET A 1 -14.13 40.00 17.80
C MET A 1 -14.70 38.77 17.11
N ALA A 2 -15.82 38.91 16.40
CA ALA A 2 -16.50 37.80 15.76
C ALA A 2 -15.87 37.55 14.39
N VAL A 3 -15.36 36.34 14.16
CA VAL A 3 -14.91 35.90 12.84
C VAL A 3 -16.16 35.43 12.11
N VAL A 4 -16.58 36.20 11.11
CA VAL A 4 -17.67 35.84 10.20
C VAL A 4 -17.13 34.71 9.32
N PHE A 5 -17.71 33.52 9.44
CA PHE A 5 -17.48 32.44 8.49
C PHE A 5 -18.25 32.77 7.21
N ASP A 6 -17.53 32.98 6.11
CA ASP A 6 -18.10 33.07 4.78
C ASP A 6 -18.27 31.65 4.22
N PRO A 7 -19.50 31.16 3.95
CA PRO A 7 -19.73 29.79 3.50
C PRO A 7 -19.33 29.54 2.04
N ASN A 8 -18.81 30.54 1.33
CA ASN A 8 -18.55 30.45 -0.10
C ASN A 8 -17.07 30.26 -0.50
N GLU A 9 -16.16 30.12 0.46
CA GLU A 9 -14.81 29.60 0.17
C GLU A 9 -14.88 28.09 -0.05
N THR A 10 -15.30 27.76 -1.26
CA THR A 10 -15.63 26.40 -1.67
C THR A 10 -14.33 25.65 -1.90
N GLY A 11 -14.02 24.67 -1.04
CA GLY A 11 -13.11 23.56 -1.30
C GLY A 11 -13.66 22.64 -2.41
N GLY A 12 -13.96 23.23 -3.57
CA GLY A 12 -14.66 22.60 -4.69
C GLY A 12 -13.74 22.07 -5.79
N SER A 13 -12.43 22.32 -5.71
CA SER A 13 -11.48 21.94 -6.77
C SER A 13 -11.23 20.43 -6.77
N ASP A 14 -10.81 19.88 -5.63
CA ASP A 14 -10.36 18.49 -5.55
C ASP A 14 -11.48 17.49 -5.85
N ALA A 15 -12.70 17.78 -5.38
CA ALA A 15 -13.86 16.90 -5.59
C ALA A 15 -14.34 16.91 -7.05
N ALA A 16 -14.27 18.05 -7.74
CA ALA A 16 -14.66 18.17 -9.14
C ALA A 16 -13.62 17.52 -10.07
N GLU A 17 -12.33 17.64 -9.75
CA GLU A 17 -11.24 17.03 -10.51
C GLU A 17 -11.19 15.50 -10.31
N LEU A 18 -11.41 15.01 -9.09
CA LEU A 18 -11.60 13.57 -8.82
C LEU A 18 -12.81 13.02 -9.57
N ALA A 19 -13.92 13.77 -9.65
CA ALA A 19 -15.10 13.36 -10.42
C ALA A 19 -14.82 13.27 -11.93
N MET A 20 -13.92 14.10 -12.46
CA MET A 20 -13.48 14.06 -13.86
C MET A 20 -12.64 12.80 -14.16
N VAL A 21 -11.78 12.38 -13.22
CA VAL A 21 -10.99 11.14 -13.32
C VAL A 21 -11.86 9.88 -13.15
N MET A 22 -12.96 9.98 -12.40
CA MET A 22 -13.86 8.87 -12.10
C MET A 22 -14.95 8.62 -13.15
N GLN A 23 -14.94 9.35 -14.29
CA GLN A 23 -15.83 9.02 -15.40
C GLN A 23 -15.53 7.62 -15.93
N LYS A 24 -16.56 6.76 -15.91
CA LYS A 24 -16.48 5.35 -16.32
C LYS A 24 -16.13 5.30 -17.81
N PRO A 25 -15.00 4.69 -18.22
CA PRO A 25 -14.61 4.68 -19.63
C PRO A 25 -15.56 3.77 -20.42
N GLU A 26 -16.23 4.32 -21.43
CA GLU A 26 -17.12 3.56 -22.33
C GLU A 26 -16.33 2.70 -23.35
N SER A 27 -15.01 2.86 -23.42
CA SER A 27 -14.13 1.97 -24.18
C SER A 27 -12.71 1.93 -23.62
N SER A 28 -11.99 0.83 -23.86
CA SER A 28 -10.62 0.60 -23.37
C SER A 28 -9.55 1.51 -23.99
N GLU A 29 -9.89 2.33 -24.98
CA GLU A 29 -8.92 3.12 -25.75
C GLU A 29 -8.80 4.58 -25.31
N GLU A 30 -9.67 5.09 -24.42
CA GLU A 30 -9.65 6.49 -23.97
C GLU A 30 -8.80 6.76 -22.72
N ILE A 31 -8.11 5.73 -22.20
CA ILE A 31 -7.32 5.78 -20.96
C ILE A 31 -6.09 6.74 -21.05
N TYR A 32 -5.73 7.25 -22.22
CA TYR A 32 -4.44 7.92 -22.45
C TYR A 32 -4.50 9.37 -22.95
N LYS A 33 -5.45 10.17 -22.48
CA LYS A 33 -5.39 11.63 -22.67
C LYS A 33 -5.63 12.37 -21.35
N LEU A 34 -4.70 12.19 -20.41
CA LEU A 34 -4.58 13.13 -19.29
C LEU A 34 -3.96 14.42 -19.84
N PRO A 35 -4.67 15.57 -19.81
CA PRO A 35 -4.05 16.87 -20.07
C PRO A 35 -2.94 17.06 -19.04
N TYR A 36 -1.94 17.88 -19.37
CA TYR A 36 -0.91 18.35 -18.44
C TYR A 36 -1.58 18.99 -17.20
N MET A 37 -1.97 18.16 -16.24
CA MET A 37 -2.42 18.58 -14.92
C MET A 37 -1.19 18.80 -14.04
N ASP A 38 -1.36 19.66 -13.05
CA ASP A 38 -0.39 19.86 -11.99
C ASP A 38 0.15 18.51 -11.51
N LEU A 39 1.48 18.36 -11.44
CA LEU A 39 2.16 17.12 -11.07
C LEU A 39 1.65 16.57 -9.73
N THR A 40 1.22 17.45 -8.84
CA THR A 40 0.64 17.09 -7.54
C THR A 40 -0.74 16.44 -7.68
N VAL A 41 -1.61 17.02 -8.52
CA VAL A 41 -2.94 16.50 -8.87
C VAL A 41 -2.81 15.19 -9.65
N SER A 42 -1.84 15.10 -10.56
CA SER A 42 -1.54 13.87 -11.29
C SER A 42 -1.03 12.76 -10.35
N SER A 43 -0.26 13.10 -9.32
CA SER A 43 0.29 12.11 -8.37
C SER A 43 -0.80 11.56 -7.45
N SER A 44 -1.67 12.41 -6.92
CA SER A 44 -2.77 11.99 -6.03
C SER A 44 -3.83 11.18 -6.79
N ALA A 45 -4.14 11.57 -8.03
CA ALA A 45 -5.04 10.81 -8.90
C ALA A 45 -4.46 9.43 -9.27
N LEU A 46 -3.15 9.36 -9.54
CA LEU A 46 -2.47 8.10 -9.84
C LEU A 46 -2.46 7.17 -8.62
N GLU A 47 -2.12 7.69 -7.44
CA GLU A 47 -2.18 6.93 -6.18
C GLU A 47 -3.59 6.37 -5.94
N PHE A 48 -4.62 7.21 -6.10
CA PHE A 48 -6.01 6.79 -5.95
C PHE A 48 -6.36 5.65 -6.93
N LEU A 49 -6.00 5.81 -8.20
CA LEU A 49 -6.25 4.80 -9.24
C LEU A 49 -5.52 3.48 -8.92
N LEU A 50 -4.25 3.55 -8.52
CA LEU A 50 -3.44 2.37 -8.19
C LEU A 50 -4.05 1.59 -7.02
N TYR A 51 -4.41 2.27 -5.94
CA TYR A 51 -5.00 1.62 -4.78
C TYR A 51 -6.42 1.09 -5.05
N ALA A 52 -7.24 1.81 -5.82
CA ALA A 52 -8.55 1.31 -6.25
C ALA A 52 -8.40 0.01 -7.07
N ARG A 53 -7.46 -0.01 -8.02
CA ARG A 53 -7.16 -1.19 -8.82
C ARG A 53 -6.63 -2.34 -7.98
N MET A 54 -5.76 -2.08 -7.01
CA MET A 54 -5.26 -3.12 -6.09
C MET A 54 -6.38 -3.71 -5.23
N ILE A 55 -7.26 -2.87 -4.67
CA ILE A 55 -8.41 -3.32 -3.87
C ILE A 55 -9.30 -4.25 -4.70
N ASP A 56 -9.64 -3.85 -5.92
CA ASP A 56 -10.47 -4.65 -6.83
C ASP A 56 -9.77 -5.95 -7.25
N ALA A 57 -8.53 -5.86 -7.73
CA ALA A 57 -7.77 -7.00 -8.24
C ALA A 57 -7.48 -8.05 -7.16
N TYR A 58 -7.21 -7.60 -5.93
CA TYR A 58 -6.93 -8.48 -4.79
C TYR A 58 -8.19 -8.87 -4.02
N LYS A 59 -9.37 -8.43 -4.49
CA LYS A 59 -10.68 -8.68 -3.90
C LYS A 59 -10.71 -8.35 -2.40
N ILE A 60 -10.11 -7.22 -2.05
CA ILE A 60 -10.09 -6.73 -0.67
C ILE A 60 -11.45 -6.14 -0.36
N GLU A 61 -12.08 -6.59 0.71
CA GLU A 61 -13.37 -6.07 1.19
C GLU A 61 -13.16 -4.69 1.86
N LEU A 62 -12.83 -3.70 1.05
CA LEU A 62 -12.53 -2.32 1.46
C LEU A 62 -13.06 -1.36 0.41
N ARG A 63 -13.84 -0.36 0.84
CA ARG A 63 -14.27 0.71 -0.08
C ARG A 63 -13.14 1.73 -0.24
N MET A 64 -12.97 2.22 -1.45
CA MET A 64 -11.92 3.21 -1.74
C MET A 64 -12.09 4.51 -0.93
N GLU A 65 -13.32 4.95 -0.71
CA GLU A 65 -13.62 6.10 0.17
C GLU A 65 -13.12 5.88 1.61
N THR A 66 -13.31 4.66 2.14
CA THR A 66 -12.82 4.28 3.47
C THR A 66 -11.30 4.25 3.48
N PHE A 67 -10.67 3.66 2.47
CA PHE A 67 -9.21 3.65 2.32
C PHE A 67 -8.64 5.07 2.39
N HIS A 68 -9.20 6.00 1.62
CA HIS A 68 -8.67 7.36 1.50
C HIS A 68 -8.83 8.17 2.79
N LYS A 69 -10.02 8.13 3.42
CA LYS A 69 -10.34 8.94 4.61
C LYS A 69 -9.78 8.39 5.92
N THR A 70 -9.50 7.10 6.00
CA THR A 70 -9.09 6.47 7.27
C THR A 70 -7.59 6.63 7.50
N ASN A 71 -7.22 6.88 8.76
CA ASN A 71 -5.83 6.79 9.20
C ASN A 71 -5.24 5.41 8.87
N LYS A 72 -4.10 5.37 8.18
CA LYS A 72 -3.57 4.13 7.60
C LYS A 72 -3.17 3.10 8.64
N THR A 73 -2.70 3.54 9.81
CA THR A 73 -2.42 2.66 10.94
C THR A 73 -3.69 1.98 11.46
N VAL A 74 -4.78 2.75 11.64
CA VAL A 74 -6.09 2.23 12.07
C VAL A 74 -6.67 1.28 11.03
N LEU A 75 -6.59 1.65 9.75
CA LEU A 75 -7.04 0.82 8.63
C LEU A 75 -6.31 -0.53 8.61
N LEU A 76 -4.97 -0.52 8.71
CA LEU A 76 -4.18 -1.75 8.69
C LEU A 76 -4.53 -2.67 9.85
N ARG A 77 -4.74 -2.14 11.06
CA ARG A 77 -5.22 -2.96 12.20
C ARG A 77 -6.58 -3.60 11.92
N SER A 78 -7.51 -2.84 11.33
CA SER A 78 -8.83 -3.38 10.95
C SER A 78 -8.70 -4.50 9.92
N LEU A 79 -7.83 -4.35 8.92
CA LEU A 79 -7.58 -5.36 7.90
C LEU A 79 -6.91 -6.63 8.47
N GLN A 80 -6.02 -6.50 9.45
CA GLN A 80 -5.38 -7.64 10.13
C GLN A 80 -6.38 -8.54 10.83
N ASN A 81 -7.40 -7.93 11.44
CA ASN A 81 -8.43 -8.64 12.20
C ASN A 81 -9.53 -9.24 11.33
N ASN A 82 -9.51 -8.99 10.01
CA ASN A 82 -10.56 -9.45 9.12
C ASN A 82 -10.36 -10.93 8.76
N SER A 83 -11.42 -11.74 8.89
CA SER A 83 -11.36 -13.20 8.78
C SER A 83 -11.21 -13.71 7.34
N ARG A 84 -11.57 -12.88 6.35
CA ARG A 84 -11.39 -13.16 4.93
C ARG A 84 -10.03 -12.69 4.46
N GLN A 85 -9.02 -13.52 4.65
CA GLN A 85 -7.66 -13.23 4.20
C GLN A 85 -7.45 -13.72 2.76
N THR A 86 -7.29 -12.79 1.82
CA THR A 86 -6.73 -13.14 0.51
C THR A 86 -5.20 -13.26 0.64
N PRO A 87 -4.55 -14.19 -0.10
CA PRO A 87 -3.08 -14.29 -0.12
C PRO A 87 -2.35 -13.00 -0.58
N GLN A 88 -3.09 -12.08 -1.20
CA GLN A 88 -2.61 -10.81 -1.73
C GLN A 88 -2.77 -9.67 -0.71
N LEU A 89 -3.54 -9.86 0.35
CA LEU A 89 -3.75 -8.85 1.40
C LEU A 89 -2.42 -8.39 2.02
N GLY A 90 -1.47 -9.31 2.22
CA GLY A 90 -0.13 -8.97 2.72
C GLY A 90 0.62 -7.99 1.81
N LEU A 91 0.49 -8.14 0.48
CA LEU A 91 1.13 -7.25 -0.50
C LEU A 91 0.51 -5.85 -0.44
N PHE A 92 -0.82 -5.77 -0.44
CA PHE A 92 -1.53 -4.49 -0.29
C PHE A 92 -1.12 -3.77 0.99
N MET A 93 -1.13 -4.47 2.12
CA MET A 93 -0.77 -3.89 3.40
C MET A 93 0.67 -3.40 3.43
N ALA A 94 1.59 -4.12 2.79
CA ALA A 94 2.99 -3.71 2.70
C ALA A 94 3.17 -2.45 1.85
N SER A 95 2.47 -2.33 0.72
CA SER A 95 2.42 -1.10 -0.08
C SER A 95 1.96 0.08 0.76
N VAL A 96 0.88 -0.08 1.53
CA VAL A 96 0.36 0.98 2.41
C VAL A 96 1.38 1.36 3.50
N VAL A 97 2.10 0.40 4.06
CA VAL A 97 3.14 0.70 5.07
C VAL A 97 4.25 1.56 4.47
N ASN A 98 4.73 1.21 3.28
CA ASN A 98 5.82 1.93 2.61
C ASN A 98 5.37 3.32 2.12
N ASP A 99 4.25 3.40 1.40
CA ASP A 99 3.81 4.65 0.76
C ASP A 99 3.36 5.71 1.77
N TYR A 100 2.76 5.27 2.89
CA TYR A 100 2.27 6.16 3.95
C TYR A 100 3.18 6.22 5.19
N LEU A 101 4.38 5.66 5.10
CA LEU A 101 5.39 5.69 6.16
C LEU A 101 4.83 5.25 7.53
N VAL A 102 4.09 4.14 7.55
CA VAL A 102 3.51 3.61 8.79
C VAL A 102 4.65 3.08 9.66
N MET A 103 4.79 3.64 10.86
CA MET A 103 5.90 3.34 11.79
C MET A 103 5.44 2.67 13.09
N GLU A 104 4.20 2.17 13.16
CA GLU A 104 3.73 1.45 14.35
C GLU A 104 4.28 0.01 14.39
N PRO A 105 5.12 -0.37 15.38
CA PRO A 105 5.83 -1.65 15.35
C PRO A 105 4.92 -2.86 15.32
N SER A 106 3.80 -2.85 16.07
CA SER A 106 2.83 -3.95 16.10
C SER A 106 2.16 -4.18 14.74
N VAL A 107 1.82 -3.10 14.03
CA VAL A 107 1.21 -3.16 12.71
C VAL A 107 2.21 -3.70 11.70
N VAL A 108 3.42 -3.15 11.68
CA VAL A 108 4.50 -3.56 10.76
C VAL A 108 4.92 -5.01 11.00
N ASP A 109 5.04 -5.43 12.27
CA ASP A 109 5.34 -6.81 12.66
C ASP A 109 4.32 -7.81 12.09
N ALA A 110 3.04 -7.51 12.24
CA ALA A 110 1.97 -8.36 11.71
C ALA A 110 1.99 -8.42 10.17
N VAL A 111 2.30 -7.32 9.47
CA VAL A 111 2.46 -7.33 8.01
C VAL A 111 3.65 -8.18 7.58
N ILE A 112 4.82 -8.01 8.20
CA ILE A 112 6.03 -8.81 7.93
C ILE A 112 5.76 -10.30 8.16
N THR A 113 5.12 -10.63 9.28
CA THR A 113 4.76 -12.00 9.63
C THR A 113 3.83 -12.60 8.58
N LYS A 114 2.82 -11.84 8.13
CA LYS A 114 1.91 -12.26 7.07
C LYS A 114 2.62 -12.49 5.74
N LEU A 115 3.49 -11.59 5.31
CA LEU A 115 4.29 -11.76 4.08
C LEU A 115 5.19 -13.01 4.15
N ALA A 116 5.78 -13.29 5.31
CA ALA A 116 6.60 -14.47 5.52
C ALA A 116 5.78 -15.78 5.42
N LEU A 117 4.58 -15.80 6.01
CA LEU A 117 3.65 -16.94 5.92
C LEU A 117 3.14 -17.15 4.49
N ASP A 118 2.78 -16.06 3.80
CA ASP A 118 2.28 -16.06 2.42
C ASP A 118 3.41 -16.23 1.38
N ARG A 119 4.67 -16.43 1.83
CA ARG A 119 5.88 -16.60 1.01
C ARG A 119 6.10 -15.48 -0.01
N LYS A 120 5.68 -14.26 0.32
CA LYS A 120 5.85 -13.05 -0.49
C LYS A 120 7.22 -12.42 -0.24
N TYR A 121 8.27 -13.18 -0.53
CA TYR A 121 9.63 -12.87 -0.07
C TYR A 121 10.24 -11.60 -0.68
N GLU A 122 9.89 -11.23 -1.91
CA GLU A 122 10.35 -9.97 -2.52
C GLU A 122 9.89 -8.76 -1.70
N MET A 123 8.57 -8.64 -1.50
CA MET A 123 7.99 -7.58 -0.68
C MET A 123 8.43 -7.67 0.79
N LEU A 124 8.60 -8.89 1.32
CA LEU A 124 9.14 -9.10 2.68
C LEU A 124 10.52 -8.47 2.83
N VAL A 125 11.42 -8.69 1.87
CA VAL A 125 12.77 -8.14 1.89
C VAL A 125 12.73 -6.61 1.86
N ASP A 126 11.88 -6.02 1.03
CA ASP A 126 11.77 -4.56 0.96
C ASP A 126 11.23 -3.95 2.26
N LEU A 127 10.23 -4.59 2.87
CA LEU A 127 9.70 -4.14 4.16
C LEU A 127 10.70 -4.33 5.31
N LEU A 128 11.52 -5.38 5.26
CA LEU A 128 12.61 -5.58 6.23
C LEU A 128 13.71 -4.53 6.07
N LYS A 129 14.05 -4.09 4.85
CA LYS A 129 14.95 -2.95 4.61
C LYS A 129 14.35 -1.66 5.17
N TYR A 130 13.06 -1.41 4.94
CA TYR A 130 12.35 -0.28 5.52
C TYR A 130 12.46 -0.26 7.06
N CYS A 131 12.28 -1.41 7.71
CA CYS A 131 12.46 -1.53 9.16
C CYS A 131 13.90 -1.22 9.61
N ALA A 132 14.90 -1.61 8.84
CA ALA A 132 16.31 -1.32 9.15
C ALA A 132 16.65 0.17 9.01
N MET A 133 15.93 0.92 8.16
CA MET A 133 16.11 2.36 7.97
C MET A 133 15.44 3.21 9.06
N HIS A 134 14.58 2.62 9.89
CA HIS A 134 13.79 3.35 10.88
C HIS A 134 13.99 2.79 12.29
N THR A 135 14.61 3.56 13.17
CA THR A 135 14.99 3.16 14.54
C THR A 135 13.81 2.71 15.41
N ASN A 136 12.59 3.20 15.13
CA ASN A 136 11.38 2.75 15.83
C ASN A 136 10.99 1.31 15.49
N LEU A 137 11.42 0.83 14.32
CA LEU A 137 11.08 -0.49 13.77
C LEU A 137 12.24 -1.49 13.90
N SER A 138 13.45 -1.05 14.23
CA SER A 138 14.61 -1.93 14.41
C SER A 138 14.45 -2.91 15.57
N PHE A 139 13.53 -2.65 16.50
CA PHE A 139 13.27 -3.49 17.68
C PHE A 139 12.02 -4.37 17.52
N ILE A 140 11.49 -4.54 16.30
CA ILE A 140 10.43 -5.52 16.04
C ILE A 140 10.90 -6.90 16.52
N ARG A 141 10.08 -7.56 17.32
CA ARG A 141 10.44 -8.83 17.96
C ARG A 141 10.77 -9.89 16.90
N GLY A 142 11.92 -10.55 17.08
CA GLY A 142 12.37 -11.66 16.22
C GLY A 142 12.64 -11.23 14.78
N ILE A 143 13.03 -9.97 14.56
CA ILE A 143 13.39 -9.46 13.22
C ILE A 143 14.53 -10.27 12.59
N GLU A 144 15.45 -10.81 13.40
CA GLU A 144 16.56 -11.66 12.94
C GLU A 144 16.03 -12.96 12.33
N LEU A 145 15.01 -13.56 12.94
CA LEU A 145 14.39 -14.78 12.42
C LEU A 145 13.73 -14.50 11.07
N LYS A 146 13.03 -13.37 10.93
CA LYS A 146 12.41 -12.94 9.66
C LYS A 146 13.46 -12.72 8.57
N TRP A 147 14.57 -12.05 8.89
CA TRP A 147 15.72 -11.93 7.98
C TRP A 147 16.29 -13.29 7.60
N SER A 148 16.40 -14.23 8.54
CA SER A 148 16.90 -15.58 8.26
C SER A 148 16.01 -16.35 7.27
N HIS A 149 14.68 -16.19 7.37
CA HIS A 149 13.73 -16.79 6.42
C HIS A 149 13.86 -16.20 5.03
N ALA A 150 13.96 -14.87 4.93
CA ALA A 150 14.18 -14.18 3.66
C ALA A 150 15.53 -14.58 3.02
N ALA A 151 16.60 -14.65 3.82
CA ALA A 151 17.92 -15.08 3.37
C ALA A 151 17.89 -16.52 2.83
N ARG A 152 17.23 -17.45 3.52
CA ARG A 152 17.09 -18.85 3.06
C ARG A 152 16.44 -18.93 1.68
N TRP A 153 15.42 -18.11 1.42
CA TRP A 153 14.79 -18.01 0.10
C TRP A 153 15.73 -17.40 -0.95
N LEU A 154 16.45 -16.32 -0.63
CA LEU A 154 17.45 -15.75 -1.53
C LEU A 154 18.53 -16.79 -1.92
N PHE A 155 19.03 -17.56 -0.96
CA PHE A 155 19.98 -18.63 -1.24
C PHE A 155 19.40 -19.75 -2.08
N SER A 156 18.12 -20.10 -1.90
CA SER A 156 17.49 -21.11 -2.75
C SER A 156 17.40 -20.66 -4.21
N LEU A 157 17.19 -19.36 -4.47
CA LEU A 157 17.20 -18.82 -5.83
C LEU A 157 18.59 -18.94 -6.48
N ILE A 158 19.65 -18.65 -5.72
CA ILE A 158 21.04 -18.77 -6.19
C ILE A 158 21.37 -20.23 -6.51
N ALA A 159 20.97 -21.17 -5.63
CA ALA A 159 21.17 -22.60 -5.84
C ALA A 159 20.45 -23.10 -7.10
N ILE A 160 19.21 -22.66 -7.36
CA ILE A 160 18.47 -23.00 -8.58
C ILE A 160 19.17 -22.45 -9.83
N LYS A 161 19.62 -21.19 -9.79
CA LYS A 161 20.35 -20.59 -10.92
C LYS A 161 21.64 -21.35 -11.27
N ASN A 162 22.34 -21.87 -10.26
CA ASN A 162 23.56 -22.64 -10.48
C ASN A 162 23.30 -24.07 -10.98
N ILE A 163 22.11 -24.62 -10.79
CA ILE A 163 21.73 -25.96 -11.29
C ILE A 163 21.31 -25.91 -12.78
N VAL A 164 20.73 -24.80 -13.24
CA VAL A 164 20.23 -24.66 -14.63
C VAL A 164 21.35 -24.35 -15.64
N ILE A 165 22.59 -24.15 -15.20
CA ILE A 165 23.75 -23.84 -16.05
C ILE A 165 24.56 -25.12 -16.42
N PHE A 166 24.13 -26.32 -15.99
CA PHE A 166 24.76 -27.60 -16.33
C PHE A 166 23.85 -28.48 -17.19
#